data_AF-A0A7X7BSP2-F1
#
_entry.id   AF-A0A7X7BSP2-F1
#
_cell.length_a   1.000
_cell.length_b   1.000
_cell.length_c   1.000
_cell.angle_alpha   90.00
_cell.angle_beta   90.00
_cell.angle_gamma   90.00
#
_symmetry.space_group_name_H-M   'P 1'
#
loop_
_entity.id
_entity.type
_entity.pdbx_description
1 polymer ?
#
loop_
_entity_poly.entity_id
_entity_poly.type
_entity_poly.pdbx_seq_one_letter_code
_entity_poly.pdbx_strand_id
1 'polypeptide(L)'
;MMKNDRFVYLDYAATTPPDPSVIDVMVKTLHSKWGNFTSHHRAGFEAKEALDQALDSIAAFLQVKRNELIITSGATESINQAIKGVCHSQTKKHIITSTVEHKATLQTVQALMKEGYKATFISPNRQGLITPEMVEAVITDDTAIISLIWVNNETGDVMPVESIAKIARARKIPFHVDGTQTAPHQRIDASQFDLLSMSGHKCYGPKGVGILYRRHFPRLPLTPLIDGSGGQLGIRSGTMPNEQITGLAEALELCAHSYEEEQARHTVLADKILTELAPLGVERNCGRIDSEDQIHRIIPSILNLWIPDVHADALIHYLPELGFAKGSACNSDDTLPSYVLTEMGYSTERSLQSIRLSLGRFTNLDEIEFALLRFKTVIGFLQSLATEKSIDLSIEQIEEGEDELQEMSLILNNLKLLHAMSENAEETPSISEAHLNEEHLKVIFKIIEMDGKLRVVALVSGVPYMIDAVLTVREALERLLAELVELNGGFTQGDFSDFSIEAQFNEGVPSRYLRDLLKVEGIIRTL
;
A
#
# COMPACT_ATOMS: atom_id res chain seq x y z
N MET A 1 -14.94 -14.28 27.13
CA MET A 1 -13.51 -13.88 27.17
C MET A 1 -13.00 -13.94 25.74
N MET A 2 -12.66 -12.79 25.18
CA MET A 2 -12.30 -12.58 23.76
C MET A 2 -11.06 -13.41 23.42
N LYS A 3 -11.12 -14.22 22.36
CA LYS A 3 -10.02 -15.11 21.96
C LYS A 3 -9.27 -14.50 20.77
N ASN A 4 -8.07 -14.00 21.08
CA ASN A 4 -6.92 -13.63 20.23
C ASN A 4 -6.89 -12.26 19.51
N ASP A 5 -6.44 -11.23 20.24
CA ASP A 5 -5.90 -9.93 19.75
C ASP A 5 -4.53 -10.05 19.04
N ARG A 6 -4.22 -11.17 18.39
CA ARG A 6 -2.89 -11.34 17.77
C ARG A 6 -2.83 -10.61 16.44
N PHE A 7 -2.28 -9.40 16.44
CA PHE A 7 -2.00 -8.64 15.21
C PHE A 7 -0.58 -8.92 14.69
N VAL A 8 -0.44 -9.22 13.40
CA VAL A 8 0.85 -9.39 12.73
C VAL A 8 1.03 -8.31 11.67
N TYR A 9 2.07 -7.49 11.81
CA TYR A 9 2.35 -6.40 10.88
C TYR A 9 3.30 -6.85 9.76
N LEU A 10 2.83 -6.82 8.52
CA LEU A 10 3.55 -7.17 7.29
C LEU A 10 3.48 -6.01 6.26
N ASP A 11 3.47 -4.76 6.74
CA ASP A 11 3.40 -3.55 5.90
C ASP A 11 4.54 -2.54 6.18
N TYR A 12 5.73 -3.04 6.51
CA TYR A 12 6.93 -2.23 6.79
C TYR A 12 7.32 -1.27 5.64
N ALA A 13 6.98 -1.59 4.39
CA ALA A 13 7.22 -0.71 3.24
C ALA A 13 6.34 0.55 3.27
N ALA A 14 5.17 0.53 3.94
CA ALA A 14 4.37 1.73 4.16
C ALA A 14 4.96 2.58 5.30
N THR A 15 5.19 1.98 6.46
CA THR A 15 5.87 2.62 7.59
C THR A 15 6.44 1.58 8.54
N THR A 16 7.52 1.91 9.23
CA THR A 16 8.10 1.04 10.25
C THR A 16 7.71 1.54 11.64
N PRO A 17 7.45 0.66 12.62
CA PRO A 17 7.46 1.06 14.03
C PRO A 17 8.84 1.61 14.39
N PRO A 18 8.93 2.73 15.13
CA PRO A 18 10.22 3.23 15.59
C PRO A 18 10.91 2.21 16.51
N ASP A 19 12.23 2.07 16.39
CA ASP A 19 13.00 1.21 17.31
C ASP A 19 12.92 1.79 18.74
N PRO A 20 12.79 0.96 19.80
CA PRO A 20 12.77 1.45 21.18
C PRO A 20 13.93 2.38 21.53
N SER A 21 15.13 2.08 21.04
CA SER A 21 16.33 2.92 21.25
C SER A 21 16.20 4.30 20.60
N VAL A 22 15.59 4.36 19.41
CA VAL A 22 15.26 5.62 18.72
C VAL A 22 14.28 6.45 19.55
N ILE A 23 13.25 5.81 20.12
CA ILE A 23 12.27 6.49 20.99
C ILE A 23 12.98 7.08 22.21
N ASP A 24 13.84 6.30 22.87
CA ASP A 24 14.59 6.75 24.04
C ASP A 24 15.48 7.96 23.74
N VAL A 25 16.18 7.94 22.60
CA VAL A 25 16.99 9.09 22.13
C VAL A 25 16.10 10.31 21.90
N MET A 26 14.96 10.15 21.20
CA MET A 26 14.03 11.26 20.94
C MET A 26 13.49 11.87 22.24
N VAL A 27 13.05 11.04 23.19
CA VAL A 27 12.53 11.50 24.50
C VAL A 27 13.62 12.22 25.28
N LYS A 28 14.84 11.69 25.30
CA LYS A 28 15.99 12.33 25.94
C LYS A 28 16.31 13.69 25.33
N THR A 29 16.28 13.80 23.99
CA THR A 29 16.49 15.07 23.27
C THR A 29 15.39 16.07 23.59
N LEU A 30 14.12 15.66 23.61
CA LEU A 30 13.00 16.52 24.02
C LEU A 30 13.13 17.03 25.45
N HIS A 31 13.60 16.17 26.36
CA HIS A 31 13.72 16.55 27.77
C HIS A 31 14.92 17.48 28.02
N SER A 32 16.08 17.18 27.43
CA SER A 32 17.35 17.81 27.80
C SER A 32 17.97 18.74 26.77
N LYS A 33 17.55 18.67 25.50
CA LYS A 33 18.14 19.38 24.34
C LYS A 33 17.07 20.08 23.48
N TRP A 34 16.01 20.57 24.13
CA TRP A 34 14.84 21.20 23.49
C TRP A 34 15.07 22.59 22.88
N GLY A 35 16.20 23.24 23.19
CA GLY A 35 16.45 24.61 22.74
C GLY A 35 16.54 24.76 21.22
N ASN A 36 16.33 25.98 20.72
CA ASN A 36 16.59 26.26 19.31
C ASN A 36 18.11 26.38 19.06
N PHE A 37 18.65 25.59 18.13
CA PHE A 37 20.09 25.53 17.83
C PHE A 37 20.70 26.87 17.35
N THR A 38 19.88 27.82 16.89
CA THR A 38 20.34 29.16 16.50
C THR A 38 20.47 30.13 17.68
N SER A 39 20.05 29.74 18.89
CA SER A 39 20.07 30.61 20.06
C SER A 39 21.44 30.69 20.73
N HIS A 40 21.87 31.90 21.08
CA HIS A 40 23.18 32.19 21.70
C HIS A 40 23.15 32.09 23.24
N HIS A 41 22.53 31.04 23.76
CA HIS A 41 22.48 30.74 25.20
C HIS A 41 22.61 29.24 25.43
N ARG A 42 22.80 28.82 26.69
CA ARG A 42 23.05 27.42 27.07
C ARG A 42 22.14 26.41 26.35
N ALA A 43 20.82 26.59 26.38
CA ALA A 43 19.91 25.66 25.72
C ALA A 43 20.09 25.56 24.18
N GLY A 44 20.51 26.63 23.51
CA GLY A 44 20.80 26.61 22.07
C GLY A 44 22.15 25.97 21.75
N PHE A 45 23.17 26.19 22.58
CA PHE A 45 24.46 25.50 22.45
C PHE A 45 24.33 23.99 22.66
N GLU A 46 23.56 23.58 23.67
CA GLU A 46 23.30 22.16 23.94
C GLU A 46 22.50 21.50 22.81
N ALA A 47 21.50 22.18 22.25
CA ALA A 47 20.77 21.70 21.07
C ALA A 47 21.68 21.59 19.84
N LYS A 48 22.54 22.60 19.62
CA LYS A 48 23.48 22.61 18.51
C LYS A 48 24.49 21.46 18.59
N GLU A 49 24.99 21.15 19.77
CA GLU A 49 25.89 20.01 19.98
C GLU A 49 25.22 18.68 19.60
N ALA A 50 23.99 18.45 20.07
CA ALA A 50 23.23 17.24 19.75
C ALA A 50 22.92 17.13 18.24
N LEU A 51 22.54 18.23 17.60
CA LEU A 51 22.31 18.27 16.16
C LEU A 51 23.59 18.03 15.35
N ASP A 52 24.69 18.66 15.74
CA ASP A 52 25.95 18.52 15.01
C ASP A 52 26.42 17.05 15.06
N GLN A 53 26.31 16.38 16.21
CA GLN A 53 26.59 14.94 16.34
C GLN A 53 25.67 14.09 15.47
N ALA A 54 24.35 14.32 15.53
CA ALA A 54 23.38 13.57 14.72
C ALA A 54 23.64 13.73 13.22
N LEU A 55 23.93 14.96 12.77
CA LEU A 55 24.25 15.24 11.38
C LEU A 55 25.57 14.62 10.93
N ASP A 56 26.57 14.52 11.81
CA ASP A 56 27.82 13.83 11.51
C ASP A 56 27.60 12.32 11.37
N SER A 57 26.76 11.69 12.21
CA SER A 57 26.37 10.28 12.06
C SER A 57 25.61 10.03 10.76
N ILE A 58 24.65 10.90 10.42
CA ILE A 58 23.92 10.83 9.15
C ILE A 58 24.87 10.97 7.96
N ALA A 59 25.83 11.91 8.04
CA ALA A 59 26.79 12.14 6.96
C ALA A 59 27.70 10.92 6.78
N ALA A 60 28.14 10.29 7.87
CA ALA A 60 28.93 9.07 7.85
C ALA A 60 28.15 7.89 7.24
N PHE A 61 26.88 7.72 7.60
CA PHE A 61 25.99 6.70 7.01
C PHE A 61 25.90 6.84 5.48
N LEU A 62 25.77 8.07 4.99
CA LEU A 62 25.68 8.39 3.56
C LEU A 62 27.04 8.49 2.85
N GLN A 63 28.16 8.41 3.59
CA GLN A 63 29.53 8.61 3.10
C GLN A 63 29.78 9.99 2.47
N VAL A 64 29.22 11.04 3.07
CA VAL A 64 29.27 12.42 2.56
C VAL A 64 29.68 13.39 3.67
N LYS A 65 29.77 14.69 3.35
CA LYS A 65 30.03 15.73 4.34
C LYS A 65 28.74 16.29 4.91
N ARG A 66 28.76 16.71 6.17
CA ARG A 66 27.61 17.35 6.84
C ARG A 66 27.02 18.53 6.07
N ASN A 67 27.85 19.34 5.41
CA ASN A 67 27.38 20.49 4.63
C ASN A 67 26.72 20.12 3.28
N GLU A 68 26.62 18.83 2.98
CA GLU A 68 25.86 18.26 1.86
C GLU A 68 24.49 17.75 2.28
N LEU A 69 24.18 17.77 3.58
CA LEU A 69 22.90 17.33 4.12
C LEU A 69 21.92 18.51 4.20
N ILE A 70 20.70 18.26 3.77
CA ILE A 70 19.56 19.16 3.93
C ILE A 70 18.45 18.35 4.60
N ILE A 71 18.10 18.73 5.82
CA ILE A 71 16.99 18.17 6.57
C ILE A 71 15.67 18.71 6.03
N THR A 72 14.77 17.79 5.75
CA THR A 72 13.42 18.05 5.26
C THR A 72 12.40 17.39 6.19
N SER A 73 11.11 17.55 5.92
CA SER A 73 10.03 16.85 6.65
C SER A 73 9.82 15.40 6.22
N GLY A 74 10.60 14.90 5.25
CA GLY A 74 10.48 13.54 4.72
C GLY A 74 10.92 13.40 3.27
N ALA A 75 10.83 12.19 2.74
CA ALA A 75 11.17 11.93 1.34
C ALA A 75 10.33 12.74 0.35
N THR A 76 9.04 12.94 0.60
CA THR A 76 8.17 13.73 -0.30
C THR A 76 8.66 15.17 -0.48
N GLU A 77 9.04 15.85 0.61
CA GLU A 77 9.64 17.19 0.53
C GLU A 77 11.00 17.14 -0.17
N SER A 78 11.84 16.13 0.16
CA SER A 78 13.16 15.95 -0.44
C SER A 78 13.09 15.78 -1.96
N ILE A 79 12.19 14.93 -2.46
CA ILE A 79 11.96 14.67 -3.89
C ILE A 79 11.48 15.94 -4.59
N ASN A 80 10.52 16.66 -3.98
CA ASN A 80 10.04 17.93 -4.53
C ASN A 80 11.18 18.94 -4.63
N GLN A 81 11.93 19.13 -3.54
CA GLN A 81 13.04 20.07 -3.46
C GLN A 81 14.18 19.71 -4.42
N ALA A 82 14.46 18.43 -4.62
CA ALA A 82 15.44 17.93 -5.58
C ALA A 82 15.03 18.28 -7.02
N ILE A 83 13.86 17.82 -7.45
CA ILE A 83 13.46 17.90 -8.86
C ILE A 83 13.09 19.35 -9.24
N LYS A 84 12.17 19.98 -8.49
CA LYS A 84 11.76 21.37 -8.78
C LYS A 84 12.93 22.31 -8.58
N GLY A 85 13.68 22.16 -7.48
CA GLY A 85 14.82 23.01 -7.20
C GLY A 85 15.88 22.98 -8.29
N VAL A 86 16.21 21.81 -8.86
CA VAL A 86 17.16 21.71 -9.97
C VAL A 86 16.58 22.35 -11.23
N CYS A 87 15.35 22.00 -11.57
CA CYS A 87 14.67 22.51 -12.76
C CYS A 87 14.59 24.04 -12.76
N HIS A 88 14.10 24.63 -11.67
CA HIS A 88 13.96 26.08 -11.50
C HIS A 88 15.29 26.84 -11.43
N SER A 89 16.40 26.15 -11.17
CA SER A 89 17.74 26.77 -11.06
C SER A 89 18.47 26.90 -12.41
N GLN A 90 17.89 26.37 -13.49
CA GLN A 90 18.51 26.34 -14.82
C GLN A 90 17.49 26.63 -15.93
N THR A 91 17.99 26.70 -17.18
CA THR A 91 17.15 26.98 -18.36
C THR A 91 16.66 25.74 -19.09
N LYS A 92 17.31 24.59 -18.91
CA LYS A 92 16.95 23.32 -19.53
C LYS A 92 15.56 22.84 -19.08
N LYS A 93 14.81 22.22 -19.97
CA LYS A 93 13.38 21.91 -19.75
C LYS A 93 12.98 20.44 -19.90
N HIS A 94 13.91 19.52 -20.15
CA HIS A 94 13.59 18.09 -20.26
C HIS A 94 13.93 17.30 -18.99
N ILE A 95 12.97 16.54 -18.47
CA ILE A 95 13.09 15.68 -17.28
C ILE A 95 13.03 14.21 -17.72
N ILE A 96 13.90 13.36 -17.19
CA ILE A 96 13.83 11.91 -17.40
C ILE A 96 13.50 11.24 -16.07
N THR A 97 12.50 10.37 -16.06
CA THR A 97 12.03 9.61 -14.89
C THR A 97 11.46 8.27 -15.34
N SER A 98 11.03 7.40 -14.42
CA SER A 98 10.30 6.17 -14.77
C SER A 98 8.78 6.25 -14.54
N THR A 99 8.01 5.34 -15.11
CA THR A 99 6.57 5.19 -14.79
C THR A 99 6.32 4.45 -13.48
N VAL A 100 7.32 3.75 -12.95
CA VAL A 100 7.28 2.96 -11.71
C VAL A 100 7.85 3.71 -10.50
N GLU A 101 7.95 5.04 -10.59
CA GLU A 101 8.35 5.89 -9.47
C GLU A 101 7.28 5.97 -8.39
N HIS A 102 7.68 6.35 -7.18
CA HIS A 102 6.74 6.80 -6.16
C HIS A 102 5.95 8.02 -6.63
N LYS A 103 4.69 8.15 -6.20
CA LYS A 103 3.80 9.28 -6.54
C LYS A 103 4.40 10.65 -6.25
N ALA A 104 5.22 10.77 -5.22
CA ALA A 104 5.93 12.02 -4.92
C ALA A 104 6.75 12.50 -6.13
N THR A 105 7.44 11.59 -6.83
CA THR A 105 8.16 11.89 -8.07
C THR A 105 7.19 12.16 -9.22
N LEU A 106 6.25 11.24 -9.47
CA LEU A 106 5.31 11.35 -10.60
C LEU A 106 4.53 12.67 -10.57
N GLN A 107 3.94 13.01 -9.43
CA GLN A 107 3.17 14.25 -9.24
C GLN A 107 4.06 15.50 -9.30
N THR A 108 5.31 15.41 -8.84
CA THR A 108 6.27 16.51 -8.97
C THR A 108 6.61 16.80 -10.42
N VAL A 109 6.86 15.76 -11.21
CA VAL A 109 7.15 15.89 -12.65
C VAL A 109 5.91 16.37 -13.40
N GLN A 110 4.73 15.83 -13.12
CA GLN A 110 3.46 16.30 -13.71
C GLN A 110 3.16 17.77 -13.37
N ALA A 111 3.48 18.24 -12.16
CA ALA A 111 3.37 19.65 -11.81
C ALA A 111 4.31 20.53 -12.66
N LEU A 112 5.57 20.12 -12.83
CA LEU A 112 6.53 20.81 -13.70
C LEU A 112 6.09 20.81 -15.18
N MET A 113 5.44 19.75 -15.66
CA MET A 113 4.88 19.74 -17.01
C MET A 113 3.84 20.85 -17.24
N LYS A 114 3.02 21.16 -16.22
CA LYS A 114 2.09 22.31 -16.25
C LYS A 114 2.81 23.65 -16.28
N GLU A 115 4.05 23.71 -15.82
CA GLU A 115 4.94 24.87 -15.90
C GLU A 115 5.75 24.93 -17.22
N GLY A 116 5.47 24.05 -18.18
CA GLY A 116 6.09 24.04 -19.50
C GLY A 116 7.36 23.18 -19.63
N TYR A 117 7.69 22.37 -18.62
CA TYR A 117 8.72 21.33 -18.77
C TYR A 117 8.21 20.17 -19.63
N LYS A 118 9.13 19.49 -20.32
CA LYS A 118 8.88 18.22 -21.00
C LYS A 118 9.40 17.09 -20.11
N ALA A 119 8.72 15.95 -20.11
CA ALA A 119 9.16 14.78 -19.36
C ALA A 119 9.10 13.53 -20.24
N THR A 120 10.15 12.71 -20.14
CA THR A 120 10.14 11.33 -20.63
C THR A 120 9.97 10.40 -19.44
N PHE A 121 8.87 9.65 -19.42
CA PHE A 121 8.64 8.57 -18.47
C PHE A 121 9.05 7.26 -19.13
N ILE A 122 10.10 6.62 -18.61
CA ILE A 122 10.60 5.35 -19.10
C ILE A 122 9.74 4.23 -18.49
N SER A 123 9.05 3.49 -19.34
CA SER A 123 8.35 2.27 -18.93
C SER A 123 9.33 1.10 -18.81
N PRO A 124 9.13 0.18 -17.86
CA PRO A 124 9.89 -1.07 -17.80
C PRO A 124 9.78 -1.89 -19.10
N ASN A 125 10.80 -2.70 -19.38
CA ASN A 125 10.77 -3.66 -20.47
C ASN A 125 9.86 -4.86 -20.13
N ARG A 126 9.75 -5.84 -21.04
CA ARG A 126 8.92 -7.05 -20.84
C ARG A 126 9.34 -7.90 -19.64
N GLN A 127 10.53 -7.69 -19.11
CA GLN A 127 11.04 -8.37 -17.91
C GLN A 127 10.82 -7.52 -16.65
N GLY A 128 10.10 -6.40 -16.74
CA GLY A 128 9.85 -5.49 -15.62
C GLY A 128 11.04 -4.59 -15.27
N LEU A 129 12.06 -4.49 -16.12
CA LEU A 129 13.29 -3.74 -15.82
C LEU A 129 13.44 -2.44 -16.60
N ILE A 130 14.13 -1.50 -15.98
CA ILE A 130 14.67 -0.30 -16.63
C ILE A 130 16.19 -0.44 -16.68
N THR A 131 16.76 -0.49 -17.89
CA THR A 131 18.20 -0.65 -18.08
C THR A 131 18.91 0.69 -18.26
N PRO A 132 20.23 0.78 -17.98
CA PRO A 132 20.99 2.00 -18.21
C PRO A 132 20.92 2.49 -19.67
N GLU A 133 20.84 1.57 -20.64
CA GLU A 133 20.75 1.88 -22.07
C GLU A 133 19.40 2.55 -22.41
N MET A 134 18.31 2.12 -21.75
CA MET A 134 16.99 2.76 -21.91
C MET A 134 17.03 4.20 -21.43
N VAL A 135 17.74 4.48 -20.33
CA VAL A 135 17.95 5.84 -19.83
C VAL A 135 18.83 6.65 -20.79
N GLU A 136 19.94 6.08 -21.28
CA GLU A 136 20.82 6.79 -22.20
C GLU A 136 20.13 7.16 -23.52
N ALA A 137 19.30 6.27 -24.06
CA ALA A 137 18.63 6.46 -25.34
C ALA A 137 17.68 7.68 -25.38
N VAL A 138 17.20 8.14 -24.23
CA VAL A 138 16.26 9.27 -24.13
C VAL A 138 16.94 10.58 -23.68
N ILE A 139 18.26 10.57 -23.47
CA ILE A 139 19.02 11.78 -23.12
C ILE A 139 19.05 12.74 -24.32
N THR A 140 18.80 14.03 -24.04
CA THR A 140 18.90 15.12 -25.00
C THR A 140 19.78 16.25 -24.43
N ASP A 141 20.20 17.18 -25.28
CA ASP A 141 20.96 18.36 -24.83
C ASP A 141 20.15 19.24 -23.85
N ASP A 142 18.82 19.18 -23.94
CA ASP A 142 17.88 19.89 -23.06
C ASP A 142 17.55 19.12 -21.76
N THR A 143 18.15 17.95 -21.52
CA THR A 143 17.93 17.21 -20.27
C THR A 143 18.47 18.00 -19.07
N ALA A 144 17.55 18.42 -18.20
CA ALA A 144 17.76 19.18 -16.98
C ALA A 144 18.10 18.29 -15.78
N ILE A 145 17.43 17.14 -15.65
CA ILE A 145 17.61 16.20 -14.55
C ILE A 145 17.14 14.79 -14.95
N ILE A 146 17.82 13.77 -14.42
CA ILE A 146 17.34 12.39 -14.36
C ILE A 146 16.94 12.11 -12.91
N SER A 147 15.74 11.59 -12.66
CA SER A 147 15.24 11.24 -11.32
C SER A 147 14.71 9.82 -11.32
N LEU A 148 15.28 8.94 -10.50
CA LEU A 148 14.88 7.54 -10.47
C LEU A 148 14.81 6.98 -9.05
N ILE A 149 13.80 6.15 -8.79
CA ILE A 149 13.69 5.36 -7.56
C ILE A 149 14.70 4.22 -7.58
N TRP A 150 15.42 4.02 -6.47
CA TRP A 150 16.44 2.99 -6.40
C TRP A 150 15.86 1.63 -6.00
N VAL A 151 15.05 1.57 -4.95
CA VAL A 151 14.29 0.37 -4.57
C VAL A 151 12.81 0.68 -4.72
N ASN A 152 12.11 -0.04 -5.59
CA ASN A 152 10.68 0.15 -5.76
C ASN A 152 9.93 -0.25 -4.47
N ASN A 153 9.13 0.67 -3.93
CA ASN A 153 8.39 0.47 -2.68
C ASN A 153 7.28 -0.59 -2.76
N GLU A 154 6.91 -1.03 -3.95
CA GLU A 154 5.82 -1.95 -4.18
C GLU A 154 6.29 -3.37 -4.53
N THR A 155 7.32 -3.49 -5.36
CA THR A 155 7.83 -4.78 -5.87
C THR A 155 9.14 -5.23 -5.22
N GLY A 156 9.90 -4.26 -4.65
CA GLY A 156 11.24 -4.48 -4.12
C GLY A 156 12.33 -4.52 -5.20
N ASP A 157 12.01 -4.28 -6.48
CA ASP A 157 13.00 -4.27 -7.56
C ASP A 157 14.06 -3.19 -7.32
N VAL A 158 15.33 -3.55 -7.57
CA VAL A 158 16.49 -2.66 -7.41
C VAL A 158 16.91 -2.14 -8.77
N MET A 159 16.82 -0.82 -8.96
CA MET A 159 17.25 -0.14 -10.18
C MET A 159 18.79 0.01 -10.24
N PRO A 160 19.44 -0.14 -11.42
CA PRO A 160 20.90 -0.05 -11.55
C PRO A 160 21.40 1.41 -11.55
N VAL A 161 21.12 2.14 -10.47
CA VAL A 161 21.38 3.58 -10.35
C VAL A 161 22.87 3.92 -10.42
N GLU A 162 23.78 3.04 -10.02
CA GLU A 162 25.23 3.29 -10.09
C GLU A 162 25.72 3.34 -11.54
N SER A 163 25.19 2.47 -12.40
CA SER A 163 25.47 2.49 -13.84
C SER A 163 24.86 3.72 -14.50
N ILE A 164 23.64 4.10 -14.10
CA ILE A 164 22.97 5.31 -14.60
C ILE A 164 23.70 6.58 -14.13
N ALA A 165 24.23 6.59 -12.92
CA ALA A 165 25.02 7.70 -12.39
C ALA A 165 26.27 7.97 -13.23
N LYS A 166 26.95 6.92 -13.72
CA LYS A 166 28.10 7.04 -14.63
C LYS A 166 27.69 7.71 -15.95
N ILE A 167 26.55 7.31 -16.52
CA ILE A 167 26.00 7.90 -17.74
C ILE A 167 25.67 9.38 -17.53
N ALA A 168 24.90 9.69 -16.48
CA ALA A 168 24.50 11.06 -16.15
C ALA A 168 25.73 11.97 -15.93
N ARG A 169 26.74 11.49 -15.19
CA ARG A 169 27.98 12.20 -14.93
C ARG A 169 28.78 12.47 -16.21
N ALA A 170 28.89 11.48 -17.10
CA ALA A 170 29.56 11.64 -18.40
C ALA A 170 28.89 12.73 -19.26
N ARG A 171 27.57 12.88 -19.15
CA ARG A 171 26.78 13.89 -19.86
C ARG A 171 26.59 15.20 -19.08
N LYS A 172 27.13 15.31 -17.86
CA LYS A 172 26.97 16.45 -16.94
C LYS A 172 25.49 16.78 -16.65
N ILE A 173 24.67 15.75 -16.52
CA ILE A 173 23.25 15.87 -16.17
C ILE A 173 23.11 15.59 -14.68
N PRO A 174 22.47 16.47 -13.89
CA PRO A 174 22.11 16.17 -12.51
C PRO A 174 21.32 14.87 -12.39
N PHE A 175 21.76 13.98 -11.51
CA PHE A 175 21.08 12.73 -11.20
C PHE A 175 20.59 12.70 -9.76
N HIS A 176 19.27 12.61 -9.62
CA HIS A 176 18.57 12.42 -8.36
C HIS A 176 18.15 10.95 -8.21
N VAL A 177 18.37 10.42 -7.00
CA VAL A 177 17.95 9.08 -6.61
C VAL A 177 16.98 9.16 -5.44
N ASP A 178 15.80 8.55 -5.58
CA ASP A 178 14.95 8.26 -4.42
C ASP A 178 15.45 6.98 -3.72
N GLY A 179 16.21 7.18 -2.63
CA GLY A 179 16.80 6.13 -1.81
C GLY A 179 15.95 5.75 -0.60
N THR A 180 14.68 6.15 -0.57
CA THR A 180 13.80 6.01 0.61
C THR A 180 13.62 4.57 1.07
N GLN A 181 13.44 3.63 0.13
CA GLN A 181 13.39 2.20 0.42
C GLN A 181 14.75 1.53 0.36
N THR A 182 15.80 2.22 -0.09
CA THR A 182 17.15 1.65 -0.11
C THR A 182 17.80 1.69 1.26
N ALA A 183 17.65 2.82 1.96
CA ALA A 183 18.26 3.06 3.25
C ALA A 183 18.03 1.95 4.31
N PRO A 184 16.85 1.31 4.42
CA PRO A 184 16.68 0.19 5.35
C PRO A 184 17.27 -1.15 4.89
N HIS A 185 17.73 -1.29 3.65
CA HIS A 185 18.04 -2.60 3.07
C HIS A 185 19.49 -2.77 2.61
N GLN A 186 20.21 -1.68 2.33
CA GLN A 186 21.60 -1.76 1.90
C GLN A 186 22.39 -0.48 2.18
N ARG A 187 23.71 -0.64 2.20
CA ARG A 187 24.66 0.47 2.33
C ARG A 187 24.50 1.47 1.18
N ILE A 188 24.59 2.75 1.51
CA ILE A 188 24.50 3.85 0.56
C ILE A 188 25.85 4.57 0.51
N ASP A 189 26.35 4.81 -0.70
CA ASP A 189 27.38 5.80 -0.97
C ASP A 189 26.76 6.89 -1.83
N ALA A 190 26.28 7.96 -1.19
CA ALA A 190 25.56 9.02 -1.88
C ALA A 190 26.49 9.87 -2.77
N SER A 191 27.81 9.80 -2.58
CA SER A 191 28.80 10.53 -3.38
C SER A 191 28.82 10.10 -4.87
N GLN A 192 28.20 8.97 -5.18
CA GLN A 192 28.00 8.49 -6.55
C GLN A 192 26.94 9.32 -7.30
N PHE A 193 26.06 10.00 -6.59
CA PHE A 193 24.93 10.75 -7.16
C PHE A 193 25.11 12.28 -7.00
N ASP A 194 24.20 13.06 -7.56
CA ASP A 194 24.15 14.51 -7.35
C ASP A 194 23.19 14.89 -6.23
N LEU A 195 22.08 14.15 -6.13
CA LEU A 195 21.02 14.30 -5.14
C LEU A 195 20.54 12.92 -4.69
N LEU A 196 20.21 12.77 -3.41
CA LEU A 196 19.56 11.57 -2.88
C LEU A 196 18.51 11.93 -1.83
N SER A 197 17.30 11.40 -1.97
CA SER A 197 16.20 11.59 -1.03
C SER A 197 16.05 10.36 -0.12
N MET A 198 15.74 10.59 1.16
CA MET A 198 15.38 9.54 2.12
C MET A 198 14.40 10.02 3.20
N SER A 199 13.80 9.06 3.91
CA SER A 199 12.81 9.28 4.97
C SER A 199 13.16 8.48 6.21
N GLY A 200 12.90 9.04 7.40
CA GLY A 200 13.19 8.35 8.66
C GLY A 200 12.28 7.16 8.95
N HIS A 201 10.98 7.28 8.68
CA HIS A 201 9.99 6.25 9.04
C HIS A 201 10.00 4.99 8.16
N LYS A 202 10.98 4.87 7.25
CA LYS A 202 11.27 3.63 6.54
C LYS A 202 12.43 2.86 7.16
N CYS A 203 13.16 3.49 8.09
CA CYS A 203 14.38 2.97 8.71
C CYS A 203 14.20 2.77 10.23
N TYR A 204 12.99 2.50 10.72
CA TYR A 204 12.68 2.44 12.16
C TYR A 204 12.92 3.78 12.90
N GLY A 205 12.96 4.87 12.14
CA GLY A 205 13.03 6.25 12.63
C GLY A 205 11.66 6.91 12.76
N PRO A 206 11.61 8.17 13.23
CA PRO A 206 10.36 8.92 13.32
C PRO A 206 9.79 9.33 11.94
N LYS A 207 8.47 9.47 11.89
CA LYS A 207 7.76 10.18 10.81
C LYS A 207 8.04 11.68 10.92
N GLY A 208 7.94 12.41 9.82
CA GLY A 208 8.06 13.87 9.80
C GLY A 208 9.48 14.42 9.62
N VAL A 209 10.47 13.56 9.37
CA VAL A 209 11.85 13.94 9.06
C VAL A 209 12.40 13.15 7.88
N GLY A 210 13.18 13.82 7.05
CA GLY A 210 13.89 13.24 5.92
C GLY A 210 15.19 13.99 5.65
N ILE A 211 15.95 13.45 4.68
CA ILE A 211 17.21 14.04 4.24
C ILE A 211 17.18 14.14 2.72
N LEU A 212 17.56 15.30 2.22
CA LEU A 212 18.04 15.50 0.87
C LEU A 212 19.57 15.67 0.93
N TYR A 213 20.29 14.68 0.42
CA TYR A 213 21.68 14.88 0.06
C TYR A 213 21.76 15.77 -1.18
N ARG A 214 22.65 16.76 -1.15
CA ARG A 214 23.03 17.59 -2.30
C ARG A 214 24.53 17.70 -2.37
N ARG A 215 25.09 17.18 -3.46
CA ARG A 215 26.53 17.25 -3.74
C ARG A 215 27.05 18.69 -3.65
N HIS A 216 28.09 18.91 -2.85
CA HIS A 216 28.65 20.25 -2.63
C HIS A 216 29.56 20.70 -3.77
N PHE A 217 30.36 19.81 -4.36
CA PHE A 217 31.33 20.15 -5.41
C PHE A 217 31.37 19.13 -6.55
N PRO A 218 31.42 19.56 -7.84
CA PRO A 218 31.05 20.90 -8.33
C PRO A 218 29.66 21.36 -7.86
N ARG A 219 29.51 22.61 -7.44
CA ARG A 219 28.27 23.07 -6.80
C ARG A 219 27.06 22.83 -7.71
N LEU A 220 26.10 22.02 -7.26
CA LEU A 220 24.83 21.82 -7.95
C LEU A 220 23.85 22.93 -7.55
N PRO A 221 23.45 23.87 -8.43
CA PRO A 221 22.46 24.89 -8.09
C PRO A 221 21.11 24.27 -7.74
N LEU A 222 20.40 24.90 -6.79
CA LEU A 222 19.10 24.40 -6.33
C LEU A 222 18.27 25.59 -5.84
N THR A 223 17.11 25.82 -6.43
CA THR A 223 16.17 26.86 -6.01
C THR A 223 15.36 26.38 -4.80
N PRO A 224 15.26 27.16 -3.71
CA PRO A 224 14.48 26.80 -2.54
C PRO A 224 12.97 26.72 -2.86
N LEU A 225 12.27 25.76 -2.26
CA LEU A 225 10.80 25.71 -2.29
C LEU A 225 10.15 26.35 -1.05
N ILE A 226 10.90 26.45 0.05
CA ILE A 226 10.42 26.99 1.32
C ILE A 226 11.24 28.23 1.66
N ASP A 227 10.61 29.39 1.50
CA ASP A 227 11.18 30.69 1.85
C ASP A 227 11.21 30.92 3.37
N GLY A 228 12.11 31.81 3.81
CA GLY A 228 12.29 32.17 5.21
C GLY A 228 13.66 32.80 5.45
N SER A 229 14.20 32.61 6.66
CA SER A 229 15.46 33.24 7.09
C SER A 229 16.73 32.71 6.41
N GLY A 230 16.62 31.83 5.40
CA GLY A 230 17.77 31.30 4.67
C GLY A 230 18.49 30.14 5.38
N GLY A 231 17.76 29.35 6.16
CA GLY A 231 18.28 28.15 6.82
C GLY A 231 18.89 27.13 5.84
N GLN A 232 19.79 26.28 6.35
CA GLN A 232 20.40 25.17 5.60
C GLN A 232 21.02 25.60 4.27
N LEU A 233 21.97 26.53 4.34
CA LEU A 233 22.66 27.12 3.18
C LEU A 233 21.71 27.81 2.18
N GLY A 234 20.61 28.37 2.71
CA GLY A 234 19.59 29.06 1.93
C GLY A 234 18.65 28.15 1.15
N ILE A 235 18.67 26.83 1.36
CA ILE A 235 17.88 25.88 0.56
C ILE A 235 16.56 25.50 1.21
N ARG A 236 16.54 25.36 2.54
CA ARG A 236 15.37 24.88 3.27
C ARG A 236 15.25 25.63 4.58
N SER A 237 14.38 26.64 4.57
CA SER A 237 14.07 27.44 5.76
C SER A 237 13.18 26.69 6.76
N GLY A 238 13.17 27.15 8.01
CA GLY A 238 12.38 26.56 9.10
C GLY A 238 13.26 26.02 10.22
N THR A 239 12.69 25.96 11.43
CA THR A 239 13.37 25.43 12.61
C THR A 239 13.68 23.95 12.44
N MET A 240 14.88 23.53 12.84
CA MET A 240 15.26 22.12 12.80
C MET A 240 14.64 21.35 13.99
N PRO A 241 13.96 20.21 13.76
CA PRO A 241 13.36 19.41 14.81
C PRO A 241 14.41 18.51 15.47
N ASN A 242 15.02 18.99 16.57
CA ASN A 242 16.15 18.33 17.23
C ASN A 242 15.91 16.84 17.49
N GLU A 243 14.78 16.52 18.13
CA GLU A 243 14.40 15.16 18.49
C GLU A 243 14.27 14.26 17.27
N GLN A 244 13.64 14.74 16.20
CA GLN A 244 13.45 13.95 15.00
C GLN A 244 14.77 13.69 14.27
N ILE A 245 15.67 14.68 14.23
CA ILE A 245 17.00 14.53 13.62
C ILE A 245 17.85 13.56 14.44
N THR A 246 17.84 13.67 15.78
CA THR A 246 18.57 12.72 16.63
C THR A 246 18.01 11.30 16.54
N GLY A 247 16.68 11.14 16.47
CA GLY A 247 16.05 9.84 16.28
C GLY A 247 16.34 9.25 14.90
N LEU A 248 16.41 10.07 13.86
CA LEU A 248 16.82 9.64 12.53
C LEU A 248 18.28 9.17 12.50
N ALA A 249 19.18 9.87 13.18
CA ALA A 249 20.58 9.48 13.26
C ALA A 249 20.74 8.10 13.94
N GLU A 250 20.09 7.88 15.08
CA GLU A 250 20.07 6.59 15.78
C GLU A 250 19.51 5.47 14.87
N ALA A 251 18.39 5.74 14.20
CA ALA A 251 17.74 4.80 13.31
C ALA A 251 18.67 4.34 12.15
N LEU A 252 19.39 5.28 11.54
CA LEU A 252 20.33 4.97 10.46
C LEU A 252 21.57 4.22 10.96
N GLU A 253 22.07 4.54 12.15
CA GLU A 253 23.17 3.82 12.78
C GLU A 253 22.78 2.36 13.05
N LEU A 254 21.56 2.12 13.54
CA LEU A 254 21.03 0.77 13.75
C LEU A 254 20.86 -0.02 12.44
N CYS A 255 20.39 0.61 11.37
CA CYS A 255 20.31 -0.04 10.06
C CYS A 255 21.71 -0.45 9.56
N ALA A 256 22.71 0.43 9.70
CA ALA A 256 24.07 0.18 9.21
C ALA A 256 24.77 -1.03 9.85
N HIS A 257 24.39 -1.39 11.07
CA HIS A 257 24.95 -2.53 11.80
C HIS A 257 24.20 -3.85 11.59
N SER A 258 23.00 -3.81 11.00
CA SER A 258 22.11 -4.98 10.92
C SER A 258 21.77 -5.44 9.51
N TYR A 259 22.29 -4.81 8.45
CA TYR A 259 21.94 -5.14 7.07
C TYR A 259 22.10 -6.63 6.73
N GLU A 260 23.29 -7.18 6.97
CA GLU A 260 23.61 -8.54 6.55
C GLU A 260 22.78 -9.58 7.32
N GLU A 261 22.57 -9.36 8.62
CA GLU A 261 21.74 -10.23 9.47
C GLU A 261 20.25 -10.14 9.10
N GLU A 262 19.71 -8.92 8.97
CA GLU A 262 18.30 -8.71 8.62
C GLU A 262 18.01 -9.26 7.22
N GLN A 263 18.88 -9.01 6.24
CA GLN A 263 18.69 -9.51 4.88
C GLN A 263 18.71 -11.05 4.83
N ALA A 264 19.61 -11.69 5.57
CA ALA A 264 19.64 -13.16 5.68
C ALA A 264 18.35 -13.70 6.29
N ARG A 265 17.88 -13.10 7.39
CA ARG A 265 16.62 -13.49 8.04
C ARG A 265 15.42 -13.26 7.12
N HIS A 266 15.32 -12.10 6.47
CA HIS A 266 14.23 -11.77 5.55
C HIS A 266 14.19 -12.71 4.35
N THR A 267 15.35 -13.14 3.84
CA THR A 267 15.43 -14.13 2.75
C THR A 267 14.81 -15.45 3.18
N VAL A 268 15.19 -15.99 4.35
CA VAL A 268 14.62 -17.23 4.90
C VAL A 268 13.10 -17.14 5.10
N LEU A 269 12.63 -16.01 5.64
CA LEU A 269 11.20 -15.79 5.86
C LEU A 269 10.42 -15.64 4.54
N ALA A 270 10.99 -14.92 3.57
CA ALA A 270 10.40 -14.75 2.25
C ALA A 270 10.30 -16.08 1.50
N ASP A 271 11.36 -16.89 1.51
CA ASP A 271 11.38 -18.21 0.88
C ASP A 271 10.36 -19.14 1.51
N LYS A 272 10.21 -19.10 2.84
CA LYS A 272 9.15 -19.85 3.54
C LYS A 272 7.78 -19.41 3.08
N ILE A 273 7.51 -18.11 2.99
CA ILE A 273 6.20 -17.59 2.54
C ILE A 273 5.89 -18.09 1.12
N LEU A 274 6.83 -17.94 0.20
CA LEU A 274 6.67 -18.34 -1.20
C LEU A 274 6.46 -19.85 -1.32
N THR A 275 7.27 -20.65 -0.63
CA THR A 275 7.19 -22.13 -0.68
C THR A 275 5.86 -22.63 -0.12
N GLU A 276 5.39 -22.05 0.97
CA GLU A 276 4.20 -22.51 1.67
C GLU A 276 2.89 -22.09 0.97
N LEU A 277 2.90 -20.97 0.24
CA LEU A 277 1.74 -20.50 -0.52
C LEU A 277 1.72 -21.01 -1.97
N ALA A 278 2.85 -21.46 -2.53
CA ALA A 278 2.92 -22.01 -3.89
C ALA A 278 1.89 -23.12 -4.19
N PRO A 279 1.55 -24.05 -3.27
CA PRO A 279 0.51 -25.05 -3.52
C PRO A 279 -0.89 -24.48 -3.81
N LEU A 280 -1.15 -23.22 -3.46
CA LEU A 280 -2.40 -22.50 -3.74
C LEU A 280 -2.32 -21.69 -5.05
N GLY A 281 -1.26 -21.90 -5.84
CA GLY A 281 -1.02 -21.15 -7.07
C GLY A 281 -0.49 -19.73 -6.85
N VAL A 282 -0.14 -19.37 -5.61
CA VAL A 282 0.40 -18.04 -5.31
C VAL A 282 1.80 -17.91 -5.91
N GLU A 283 2.01 -16.84 -6.66
CA GLU A 283 3.29 -16.53 -7.29
C GLU A 283 3.77 -15.14 -6.88
N ARG A 284 5.08 -14.93 -6.94
CA ARG A 284 5.65 -13.59 -6.82
C ARG A 284 5.46 -12.84 -8.14
N ASN A 285 5.05 -11.58 -8.07
CA ASN A 285 5.18 -10.63 -9.17
C ASN A 285 6.60 -10.08 -9.22
N CYS A 286 7.09 -9.83 -10.43
CA CYS A 286 8.43 -9.33 -10.75
C CYS A 286 9.52 -10.40 -10.56
N GLY A 287 10.80 -10.01 -10.62
CA GLY A 287 11.94 -10.91 -10.88
C GLY A 287 12.17 -12.09 -9.91
N ARG A 288 13.32 -12.75 -10.05
CA ARG A 288 13.69 -13.95 -9.30
C ARG A 288 14.75 -13.63 -8.25
N ILE A 289 14.64 -14.21 -7.05
CA ILE A 289 15.62 -14.07 -5.96
C ILE A 289 17.01 -14.55 -6.42
N ASP A 290 17.04 -15.61 -7.23
CA ASP A 290 18.26 -16.21 -7.78
C ASP A 290 18.49 -15.83 -9.25
N SER A 291 18.99 -14.62 -9.49
CA SER A 291 19.71 -14.35 -10.73
C SER A 291 21.21 -14.25 -10.44
N GLU A 292 21.99 -15.24 -10.91
CA GLU A 292 23.45 -15.12 -10.96
C GLU A 292 23.88 -13.90 -11.79
N ASP A 293 23.00 -13.45 -12.70
CA ASP A 293 23.07 -12.16 -13.36
C ASP A 293 22.57 -11.05 -12.42
N GLN A 294 23.48 -10.23 -11.88
CA GLN A 294 23.23 -9.05 -11.02
C GLN A 294 22.25 -7.98 -11.60
N ILE A 295 21.60 -8.27 -12.72
CA ILE A 295 20.67 -7.43 -13.48
C ILE A 295 19.25 -7.47 -12.89
N HIS A 296 18.88 -8.54 -12.17
CA HIS A 296 17.55 -8.72 -11.56
C HIS A 296 17.62 -8.88 -10.04
N ARG A 297 18.14 -7.86 -9.34
CA ARG A 297 18.19 -7.85 -7.88
C ARG A 297 16.88 -7.36 -7.28
N ILE A 298 16.40 -8.06 -6.27
CA ILE A 298 15.21 -7.70 -5.50
C ILE A 298 15.53 -7.69 -4.01
N ILE A 299 14.90 -6.78 -3.27
CA ILE A 299 14.94 -6.79 -1.81
C ILE A 299 14.04 -7.91 -1.25
N PRO A 300 14.57 -8.83 -0.42
CA PRO A 300 13.82 -9.99 0.07
C PRO A 300 12.68 -9.59 1.02
N SER A 301 12.81 -8.47 1.72
CA SER A 301 11.83 -7.98 2.70
C SER A 301 10.61 -7.31 2.06
N ILE A 302 10.54 -7.15 0.74
CA ILE A 302 9.35 -6.65 0.04
C ILE A 302 8.92 -7.76 -0.90
N LEU A 303 7.70 -8.29 -0.76
CA LEU A 303 7.15 -9.33 -1.60
C LEU A 303 5.85 -8.82 -2.22
N ASN A 304 5.78 -8.77 -3.54
CA ASN A 304 4.53 -8.56 -4.25
C ASN A 304 4.04 -9.93 -4.75
N LEU A 305 2.87 -10.37 -4.30
CA LEU A 305 2.35 -11.71 -4.53
C LEU A 305 1.05 -11.63 -5.32
N TRP A 306 0.95 -12.37 -6.41
CA TRP A 306 -0.30 -12.64 -7.11
C TRP A 306 -0.95 -13.89 -6.54
N ILE A 307 -2.25 -13.80 -6.25
CA ILE A 307 -3.06 -14.88 -5.69
C ILE A 307 -4.20 -15.15 -6.68
N PRO A 308 -4.11 -16.22 -7.49
CA PRO A 308 -5.12 -16.47 -8.52
C PRO A 308 -6.52 -16.61 -7.91
N ASP A 309 -7.50 -16.05 -8.61
CA ASP A 309 -8.93 -16.10 -8.30
C ASP A 309 -9.33 -15.42 -6.97
N VAL A 310 -8.43 -14.66 -6.34
CA VAL A 310 -8.69 -13.97 -5.07
C VAL A 310 -8.42 -12.48 -5.20
N HIS A 311 -9.47 -11.67 -5.07
CA HIS A 311 -9.35 -10.22 -5.02
C HIS A 311 -8.67 -9.76 -3.72
N ALA A 312 -7.72 -8.82 -3.82
CA ALA A 312 -6.96 -8.34 -2.67
C ALA A 312 -7.86 -7.75 -1.56
N ASP A 313 -8.89 -6.99 -1.93
CA ASP A 313 -9.82 -6.38 -0.97
C ASP A 313 -10.61 -7.42 -0.17
N ALA A 314 -10.99 -8.55 -0.80
CA ALA A 314 -11.61 -9.66 -0.09
C ALA A 314 -10.63 -10.26 0.92
N LEU A 315 -9.38 -10.48 0.52
CA LEU A 315 -8.36 -11.04 1.40
C LEU A 315 -8.08 -10.12 2.61
N ILE A 316 -8.00 -8.81 2.41
CA ILE A 316 -7.85 -7.81 3.49
C ILE A 316 -9.04 -7.86 4.45
N HIS A 317 -10.26 -7.94 3.92
CA HIS A 317 -11.47 -8.05 4.74
C HIS A 317 -11.50 -9.32 5.62
N TYR A 318 -11.03 -10.45 5.09
CA TYR A 318 -11.03 -11.73 5.80
C TYR A 318 -9.83 -11.94 6.75
N LEU A 319 -8.83 -11.05 6.72
CA LEU A 319 -7.61 -11.15 7.52
C LEU A 319 -7.34 -9.86 8.31
N PRO A 320 -8.29 -9.36 9.13
CA PRO A 320 -8.10 -8.13 9.90
C PRO A 320 -6.95 -8.21 10.92
N GLU A 321 -6.54 -9.42 11.29
CA GLU A 321 -5.41 -9.68 12.16
C GLU A 321 -4.04 -9.53 11.48
N LEU A 322 -3.99 -9.36 10.15
CA LEU A 322 -2.76 -9.18 9.38
C LEU A 322 -2.73 -7.79 8.73
N GLY A 323 -1.70 -7.00 9.02
CA GLY A 323 -1.47 -5.72 8.35
C GLY A 323 -0.64 -5.89 7.09
N PHE A 324 -1.27 -5.88 5.91
CA PHE A 324 -0.60 -5.91 4.60
C PHE A 324 -1.33 -5.00 3.59
N ALA A 325 -0.74 -4.77 2.42
CA ALA A 325 -1.27 -3.83 1.42
C ALA A 325 -1.69 -4.54 0.11
N LYS A 326 -2.58 -3.94 -0.69
CA LYS A 326 -2.94 -4.42 -2.04
C LYS A 326 -1.99 -3.94 -3.16
N GLY A 327 -1.02 -3.10 -2.83
CA GLY A 327 -0.17 -2.39 -3.81
C GLY A 327 0.32 -1.06 -3.25
N SER A 328 0.55 -0.07 -4.10
CA SER A 328 0.92 1.29 -3.69
C SER A 328 -0.20 1.97 -2.86
N ALA A 329 -0.16 1.73 -1.56
CA ALA A 329 -1.04 2.23 -0.48
C ALA A 329 -0.98 3.76 -0.24
N CYS A 330 -0.78 4.55 -1.29
CA CYS A 330 -0.82 6.02 -1.22
C CYS A 330 -1.89 6.57 -2.18
N ASN A 331 -2.96 5.82 -2.42
CA ASN A 331 -4.17 6.28 -3.09
C ASN A 331 -5.22 6.62 -2.04
N SER A 332 -5.94 7.72 -2.26
CA SER A 332 -7.21 8.00 -1.60
C SER A 332 -8.37 7.23 -2.25
N ASP A 333 -8.15 6.67 -3.44
CA ASP A 333 -9.11 5.82 -4.16
C ASP A 333 -8.62 4.36 -4.18
N ASP A 334 -9.11 3.61 -3.19
CA ASP A 334 -8.74 2.22 -2.89
C ASP A 334 -9.42 1.18 -3.80
N THR A 335 -9.85 1.52 -5.01
CA THR A 335 -10.48 0.56 -5.97
C THR A 335 -9.69 0.36 -7.25
N LEU A 336 -8.75 1.24 -7.58
CA LEU A 336 -7.97 1.17 -8.82
C LEU A 336 -6.86 0.10 -8.74
N PRO A 337 -6.50 -0.54 -9.87
CA PRO A 337 -5.35 -1.43 -9.95
C PRO A 337 -4.04 -0.67 -9.67
N SER A 338 -2.99 -1.41 -9.31
CA SER A 338 -1.66 -0.86 -9.17
C SER A 338 -1.15 -0.37 -10.53
N TYR A 339 -0.82 0.92 -10.60
CA TYR A 339 -0.17 1.49 -11.78
C TYR A 339 1.23 0.89 -11.96
N VAL A 340 1.95 0.52 -10.88
CA VAL A 340 3.28 -0.09 -10.99
C VAL A 340 3.19 -1.45 -11.69
N LEU A 341 2.28 -2.31 -11.24
CA LEU A 341 2.10 -3.63 -11.86
C LEU A 341 1.59 -3.52 -13.31
N THR A 342 0.68 -2.57 -13.57
CA THR A 342 0.17 -2.32 -14.91
C THR A 342 1.28 -1.83 -15.86
N GLU A 343 2.14 -0.92 -15.39
CA GLU A 343 3.29 -0.40 -16.15
C GLU A 343 4.37 -1.46 -16.40
N MET A 344 4.47 -2.46 -15.52
CA MET A 344 5.31 -3.64 -15.73
C MET A 344 4.70 -4.66 -16.71
N GLY A 345 3.47 -4.42 -17.18
CA GLY A 345 2.79 -5.24 -18.19
C GLY A 345 1.90 -6.35 -17.61
N TYR A 346 1.61 -6.35 -16.30
CA TYR A 346 0.61 -7.26 -15.72
C TYR A 346 -0.80 -6.80 -16.09
N SER A 347 -1.73 -7.76 -16.22
CA SER A 347 -3.14 -7.45 -16.46
C SER A 347 -3.78 -6.76 -15.26
N THR A 348 -4.83 -5.97 -15.52
CA THR A 348 -5.65 -5.35 -14.47
C THR A 348 -6.14 -6.39 -13.46
N GLU A 349 -6.61 -7.54 -13.94
CA GLU A 349 -7.07 -8.65 -13.10
C GLU A 349 -5.95 -9.16 -12.17
N ARG A 350 -4.77 -9.47 -12.72
CA ARG A 350 -3.63 -9.91 -11.90
C ARG A 350 -3.25 -8.85 -10.89
N SER A 351 -3.28 -7.57 -11.26
CA SER A 351 -3.00 -6.47 -10.34
C SER A 351 -4.02 -6.37 -9.20
N LEU A 352 -5.31 -6.59 -9.45
CA LEU A 352 -6.37 -6.58 -8.44
C LEU A 352 -6.32 -7.82 -7.52
N GLN A 353 -5.73 -8.91 -8.03
CA GLN A 353 -5.45 -10.15 -7.31
C GLN A 353 -4.06 -10.16 -6.66
N SER A 354 -3.40 -9.01 -6.53
CA SER A 354 -2.06 -8.91 -5.98
C SER A 354 -2.04 -8.20 -4.63
N ILE A 355 -1.15 -8.67 -3.74
CA ILE A 355 -0.88 -8.04 -2.45
C ILE A 355 0.62 -7.78 -2.28
N ARG A 356 0.95 -6.80 -1.46
CA ARG A 356 2.31 -6.56 -0.98
C ARG A 356 2.42 -6.96 0.49
N LEU A 357 3.29 -7.92 0.74
CA LEU A 357 3.83 -8.20 2.07
C LEU A 357 5.18 -7.50 2.19
N SER A 358 5.46 -6.89 3.33
CA SER A 358 6.77 -6.33 3.62
C SER A 358 7.18 -6.63 5.04
N LEU A 359 8.36 -7.23 5.17
CA LEU A 359 8.96 -7.72 6.41
C LEU A 359 9.85 -6.63 7.00
N GLY A 360 10.05 -6.68 8.31
CA GLY A 360 10.95 -5.75 9.00
C GLY A 360 11.74 -6.40 10.13
N ARG A 361 12.34 -5.54 10.94
CA ARG A 361 13.22 -5.91 12.05
C ARG A 361 12.53 -6.83 13.05
N PHE A 362 11.28 -6.53 13.39
CA PHE A 362 10.54 -7.27 14.43
C PHE A 362 9.77 -8.48 13.90
N THR A 363 9.71 -8.67 12.58
CA THR A 363 9.05 -9.83 11.98
C THR A 363 9.77 -11.13 12.38
N ASN A 364 9.05 -12.08 12.98
CA ASN A 364 9.65 -13.34 13.44
C ASN A 364 8.95 -14.58 12.83
N LEU A 365 9.56 -15.75 13.02
CA LEU A 365 9.06 -17.00 12.46
C LEU A 365 7.65 -17.33 12.96
N ASP A 366 7.37 -17.17 14.25
CA ASP A 366 6.07 -17.47 14.83
C ASP A 366 4.95 -16.60 14.23
N GLU A 367 5.24 -15.33 13.94
CA GLU A 367 4.35 -14.42 13.22
C GLU A 367 4.10 -14.86 11.78
N ILE A 368 5.16 -15.29 11.07
CA ILE A 368 5.04 -15.81 9.70
C ILE A 368 4.26 -17.11 9.66
N GLU A 369 4.47 -18.02 10.61
CA GLU A 369 3.71 -19.28 10.69
C GLU A 369 2.22 -19.04 10.97
N PHE A 370 1.92 -18.08 11.85
CA PHE A 370 0.54 -17.64 12.07
C PHE A 370 -0.07 -17.03 10.82
N ALA A 371 0.62 -16.08 10.17
CA ALA A 371 0.15 -15.45 8.94
C ALA A 371 -0.09 -16.49 7.84
N LEU A 372 0.82 -17.46 7.67
CA LEU A 372 0.68 -18.52 6.68
C LEU A 372 -0.51 -19.44 6.94
N LEU A 373 -0.76 -19.81 8.20
CA LEU A 373 -1.96 -20.58 8.55
C LEU A 373 -3.23 -19.85 8.14
N ARG A 374 -3.29 -18.53 8.42
CA ARG A 374 -4.44 -17.69 8.11
C ARG A 374 -4.59 -17.48 6.60
N PHE A 375 -3.52 -17.12 5.90
CA PHE A 375 -3.50 -16.99 4.44
C PHE A 375 -3.97 -18.28 3.76
N LYS A 376 -3.42 -19.45 4.13
CA LYS A 376 -3.80 -20.72 3.50
C LYS A 376 -5.28 -21.03 3.66
N THR A 377 -5.81 -20.80 4.87
CA THR A 377 -7.22 -21.05 5.19
C THR A 377 -8.12 -20.14 4.36
N VAL A 378 -7.84 -18.84 4.33
CA VAL A 378 -8.68 -17.85 3.64
C VAL A 378 -8.54 -17.92 2.12
N ILE A 379 -7.32 -18.06 1.60
CA ILE A 379 -7.08 -18.19 0.15
C ILE A 379 -7.78 -19.45 -0.37
N GLY A 380 -7.61 -20.61 0.30
CA GLY A 380 -8.27 -21.85 -0.11
C GLY A 380 -9.81 -21.73 -0.08
N PHE A 381 -10.36 -21.06 0.93
CA PHE A 381 -11.78 -20.78 1.02
C PHE A 381 -12.27 -19.89 -0.14
N LEU A 382 -11.61 -18.76 -0.40
CA LEU A 382 -11.98 -17.83 -1.47
C LEU A 382 -11.85 -18.47 -2.87
N GLN A 383 -10.79 -19.26 -3.09
CA GLN A 383 -10.62 -20.02 -4.34
C GLN A 383 -11.72 -21.07 -4.53
N SER A 384 -12.14 -21.77 -3.47
CA SER A 384 -13.25 -22.72 -3.59
C SER A 384 -14.55 -22.05 -4.03
N LEU A 385 -14.81 -20.82 -3.56
CA LEU A 385 -15.99 -20.05 -3.98
C LEU A 385 -15.94 -19.66 -5.45
N ALA A 386 -14.75 -19.39 -5.99
CA ALA A 386 -14.54 -19.00 -7.39
C ALA A 386 -14.62 -20.20 -8.35
N THR A 387 -14.17 -21.39 -7.93
CA THR A 387 -14.16 -22.61 -8.78
C THR A 387 -15.50 -23.35 -8.88
N GLU A 388 -16.45 -23.11 -7.98
CA GLU A 388 -17.78 -23.70 -8.06
C GLU A 388 -18.59 -23.02 -9.19
N LYS A 389 -18.58 -23.65 -10.36
CA LYS A 389 -19.52 -23.37 -11.46
C LYS A 389 -20.94 -23.28 -10.91
N SER A 390 -21.65 -22.21 -11.25
CA SER A 390 -23.10 -22.10 -11.07
C SER A 390 -23.79 -23.37 -11.54
N ILE A 391 -24.44 -24.07 -10.60
CA ILE A 391 -25.34 -25.16 -10.95
C ILE A 391 -26.66 -24.50 -11.32
N ASP A 392 -27.00 -24.54 -12.61
CA ASP A 392 -28.34 -24.17 -13.08
C ASP A 392 -29.31 -25.24 -12.58
N LEU A 393 -30.01 -24.96 -11.48
CA LEU A 393 -31.17 -25.75 -11.06
C LEU A 393 -32.41 -25.21 -11.78
N SER A 394 -32.68 -25.72 -12.98
CA SER A 394 -33.98 -25.57 -13.62
C SER A 394 -35.03 -26.32 -12.80
N ILE A 395 -35.88 -25.59 -12.06
CA ILE A 395 -37.03 -26.16 -11.35
C ILE A 395 -38.10 -26.48 -12.39
N GLU A 396 -38.10 -27.70 -12.92
CA GLU A 396 -39.31 -28.30 -13.50
C GLU A 396 -39.94 -29.26 -12.48
N GLN A 397 -41.18 -28.92 -12.12
CA GLN A 397 -42.20 -29.73 -11.45
C GLN A 397 -42.08 -29.96 -9.93
N ILE A 398 -42.81 -29.14 -9.16
CA ILE A 398 -43.39 -29.54 -7.89
C ILE A 398 -44.92 -29.43 -8.04
N GLU A 399 -45.58 -30.59 -7.99
CA GLU A 399 -47.04 -30.72 -7.91
C GLU A 399 -47.55 -30.30 -6.51
N GLU A 400 -48.78 -29.77 -6.51
CA GLU A 400 -49.51 -29.14 -5.41
C GLU A 400 -49.67 -30.00 -4.15
N GLY A 401 -49.71 -29.33 -3.00
CA GLY A 401 -50.23 -29.88 -1.74
C GLY A 401 -50.50 -28.79 -0.70
N GLU A 402 -51.79 -28.54 -0.43
CA GLU A 402 -52.37 -27.56 0.50
C GLU A 402 -52.01 -27.80 1.99
N ASP A 403 -51.69 -26.74 2.74
CA ASP A 403 -52.46 -26.28 3.92
C ASP A 403 -51.72 -25.13 4.64
N GLU A 404 -52.08 -23.90 4.30
CA GLU A 404 -51.84 -22.70 5.11
C GLU A 404 -53.20 -22.18 5.58
N LEU A 405 -53.35 -21.89 6.89
CA LEU A 405 -54.15 -20.80 7.48
C LEU A 405 -54.60 -21.16 8.91
N GLN A 406 -53.79 -20.86 9.92
CA GLN A 406 -54.35 -20.51 11.25
C GLN A 406 -53.45 -19.76 12.25
N GLU A 407 -52.17 -19.47 11.98
CA GLU A 407 -51.28 -18.82 12.96
C GLU A 407 -50.80 -17.39 12.62
N MET A 408 -51.47 -16.67 11.70
CA MET A 408 -51.10 -15.29 11.34
C MET A 408 -51.84 -14.16 12.09
N SER A 409 -52.79 -14.47 12.98
CA SER A 409 -53.58 -13.43 13.67
C SER A 409 -52.99 -12.90 14.98
N LEU A 410 -51.94 -13.51 15.53
CA LEU A 410 -51.40 -13.12 16.85
C LEU A 410 -50.11 -12.29 16.77
N ILE A 411 -49.41 -12.33 15.64
CA ILE A 411 -48.12 -11.62 15.43
C ILE A 411 -48.34 -10.14 15.04
N LEU A 412 -49.48 -9.82 14.43
CA LEU A 412 -49.79 -8.48 13.90
C LEU A 412 -50.07 -7.41 14.97
N ASN A 413 -50.27 -7.76 16.24
CA ASN A 413 -50.51 -6.78 17.31
C ASN A 413 -49.25 -6.36 18.09
N ASN A 414 -48.15 -7.10 18.00
CA ASN A 414 -46.91 -6.74 18.72
C ASN A 414 -45.95 -5.86 17.91
N LEU A 415 -46.10 -5.80 16.58
CA LEU A 415 -45.22 -5.02 15.70
C LEU A 415 -45.53 -3.52 15.65
N LYS A 416 -46.69 -3.07 16.16
CA LYS A 416 -47.05 -1.64 16.20
C LYS A 416 -46.36 -0.84 17.32
N LEU A 417 -45.73 -1.51 18.29
CA LEU A 417 -45.05 -0.83 19.40
C LEU A 417 -43.56 -0.53 19.12
N LEU A 418 -42.93 -1.24 18.18
CA LEU A 418 -41.49 -1.13 17.91
C LEU A 418 -41.13 -0.08 16.84
N HIS A 419 -42.11 0.38 16.05
CA HIS A 419 -41.91 1.42 15.04
C HIS A 419 -41.70 2.84 15.62
N ALA A 420 -41.81 3.03 16.94
CA ALA A 420 -41.67 4.33 17.59
C ALA A 420 -40.24 4.64 18.11
N MET A 421 -39.23 3.84 17.76
CA MET A 421 -37.90 3.93 18.38
C MET A 421 -36.72 4.08 17.40
N SER A 422 -36.95 4.29 16.10
CA SER A 422 -35.87 4.47 15.11
C SER A 422 -35.72 5.92 14.63
N GLU A 423 -35.30 6.82 15.52
CA GLU A 423 -34.71 8.09 15.10
C GLU A 423 -33.28 8.19 15.65
N ASN A 424 -32.35 8.52 14.75
CA ASN A 424 -30.93 8.89 14.93
C ASN A 424 -29.87 7.79 14.73
N ALA A 425 -29.33 7.74 13.50
CA ALA A 425 -27.88 7.77 13.26
C ALA A 425 -27.64 8.07 11.76
N GLU A 426 -27.08 9.25 11.48
CA GLU A 426 -26.71 9.76 10.16
C GLU A 426 -25.30 9.29 9.72
N GLU A 427 -25.13 9.26 8.39
CA GLU A 427 -23.90 9.31 7.57
C GLU A 427 -23.03 8.04 7.36
N THR A 428 -23.10 7.51 6.13
CA THR A 428 -22.06 6.65 5.50
C THR A 428 -21.76 7.21 4.08
N PRO A 429 -20.50 7.21 3.57
CA PRO A 429 -20.11 7.94 2.36
C PRO A 429 -20.33 7.17 1.05
N SER A 430 -20.51 7.90 -0.05
CA SER A 430 -20.88 7.45 -1.40
C SER A 430 -19.73 6.86 -2.24
N ILE A 431 -20.05 5.90 -3.11
CA ILE A 431 -19.17 5.24 -4.08
C ILE A 431 -19.41 5.84 -5.49
N SER A 432 -18.35 6.23 -6.20
CA SER A 432 -18.42 6.83 -7.54
C SER A 432 -18.43 5.80 -8.67
N GLU A 433 -19.29 6.08 -9.66
CA GLU A 433 -19.51 5.45 -10.98
C GLU A 433 -18.28 4.80 -11.63
N ALA A 434 -18.26 3.47 -11.71
CA ALA A 434 -17.40 2.72 -12.63
C ALA A 434 -18.18 1.57 -13.29
N HIS A 435 -18.68 1.86 -14.49
CA HIS A 435 -19.06 0.97 -15.61
C HIS A 435 -19.61 -0.44 -15.29
N LEU A 436 -20.91 -0.51 -15.01
CA LEU A 436 -21.74 -1.68 -15.30
C LEU A 436 -22.34 -1.49 -16.70
N ASN A 437 -21.83 -2.20 -17.70
CA ASN A 437 -22.48 -2.25 -19.02
C ASN A 437 -23.77 -3.06 -18.92
N GLU A 438 -24.79 -2.63 -19.67
CA GLU A 438 -26.23 -2.99 -19.65
C GLU A 438 -26.62 -4.45 -19.97
N GLU A 439 -25.82 -5.48 -19.62
CA GLU A 439 -26.23 -6.88 -19.79
C GLU A 439 -26.29 -7.61 -18.43
N HIS A 440 -27.53 -7.77 -17.95
CA HIS A 440 -28.03 -8.64 -16.86
C HIS A 440 -27.15 -8.76 -15.60
N LEU A 441 -27.57 -8.13 -14.50
CA LEU A 441 -26.94 -8.26 -13.19
C LEU A 441 -27.22 -9.65 -12.59
N LYS A 442 -26.23 -10.57 -12.60
CA LYS A 442 -26.34 -11.86 -11.90
C LYS A 442 -25.90 -11.69 -10.45
N VAL A 443 -26.83 -11.84 -9.50
CA VAL A 443 -26.54 -11.78 -8.05
C VAL A 443 -26.75 -13.16 -7.42
N ILE A 444 -25.68 -13.78 -6.91
CA ILE A 444 -25.75 -15.08 -6.21
C ILE A 444 -25.51 -14.86 -4.72
N PHE A 445 -26.46 -15.27 -3.87
CA PHE A 445 -26.30 -15.19 -2.42
C PHE A 445 -25.83 -16.53 -1.87
N LYS A 446 -24.61 -16.60 -1.33
CA LYS A 446 -24.10 -17.76 -0.57
C LYS A 446 -24.20 -17.49 0.92
N ILE A 447 -24.84 -18.40 1.65
CA ILE A 447 -24.89 -18.37 3.12
C ILE A 447 -23.87 -19.36 3.67
N ILE A 448 -22.89 -18.88 4.41
CA ILE A 448 -21.76 -19.68 4.89
C ILE A 448 -21.63 -19.57 6.41
N GLU A 449 -21.13 -20.62 7.06
CA GLU A 449 -20.76 -20.57 8.48
C GLU A 449 -19.26 -20.29 8.63
N MET A 450 -18.89 -19.20 9.32
CA MET A 450 -17.52 -18.86 9.66
C MET A 450 -17.43 -18.43 11.12
N ASP A 451 -16.48 -19.02 11.86
CA ASP A 451 -16.25 -18.75 13.29
C ASP A 451 -17.52 -18.85 14.16
N GLY A 452 -18.42 -19.79 13.86
CA GLY A 452 -19.67 -19.99 14.60
C GLY A 452 -20.79 -19.01 14.24
N LYS A 453 -20.64 -18.21 13.18
CA LYS A 453 -21.64 -17.23 12.70
C LYS A 453 -22.00 -17.49 11.24
N LEU A 454 -23.27 -17.30 10.89
CA LEU A 454 -23.71 -17.29 9.49
C LEU A 454 -23.38 -15.94 8.85
N ARG A 455 -22.82 -15.96 7.64
CA ARG A 455 -22.53 -14.78 6.81
C ARG A 455 -23.18 -14.95 5.45
N VAL A 456 -23.63 -13.83 4.87
CA VAL A 456 -24.22 -13.81 3.52
C VAL A 456 -23.22 -13.12 2.58
N VAL A 457 -22.82 -13.83 1.54
CA VAL A 457 -21.95 -13.33 0.47
C VAL A 457 -22.81 -13.14 -0.77
N ALA A 458 -22.91 -11.91 -1.30
CA ALA A 458 -23.56 -11.65 -2.57
C ALA A 458 -22.50 -11.58 -3.67
N LEU A 459 -22.52 -12.48 -4.65
CA LEU A 459 -21.66 -12.42 -5.83
C LEU A 459 -22.41 -11.66 -6.91
N VAL A 460 -22.03 -10.42 -7.20
CA VAL A 460 -22.62 -9.60 -8.26
C VAL A 460 -21.72 -9.68 -9.49
N SER A 461 -22.19 -10.31 -10.57
CA SER A 461 -21.43 -10.53 -11.81
C SER A 461 -20.04 -11.16 -11.58
N GLY A 462 -19.95 -12.08 -10.62
CA GLY A 462 -18.71 -12.77 -10.25
C GLY A 462 -17.84 -12.03 -9.24
N VAL A 463 -18.19 -10.79 -8.85
CA VAL A 463 -17.49 -10.03 -7.81
C VAL A 463 -18.14 -10.31 -6.45
N PRO A 464 -17.40 -10.80 -5.44
CA PRO A 464 -17.94 -11.04 -4.10
C PRO A 464 -18.11 -9.73 -3.31
N TYR A 465 -19.35 -9.42 -2.96
CA TYR A 465 -19.77 -8.39 -2.02
C TYR A 465 -20.18 -9.05 -0.70
N MET A 466 -19.51 -8.68 0.38
CA MET A 466 -19.82 -9.19 1.71
C MET A 466 -20.90 -8.36 2.38
N ILE A 467 -22.00 -9.00 2.76
CA ILE A 467 -22.99 -8.39 3.65
C ILE A 467 -22.72 -8.92 5.05
N ASP A 468 -22.03 -8.12 5.85
CA ASP A 468 -21.63 -8.50 7.21
C ASP A 468 -22.87 -8.49 8.13
N ALA A 469 -23.59 -9.60 8.17
CA ALA A 469 -24.83 -9.70 8.90
C ALA A 469 -24.61 -10.23 10.33
N VAL A 470 -24.53 -9.32 11.30
CA VAL A 470 -25.17 -9.53 12.63
C VAL A 470 -26.68 -9.23 12.53
N LEU A 471 -27.15 -8.88 11.34
CA LEU A 471 -28.51 -8.58 10.98
C LEU A 471 -29.25 -9.85 10.57
N THR A 472 -30.58 -9.84 10.71
CA THR A 472 -31.40 -10.87 10.10
C THR A 472 -31.22 -10.82 8.58
N VAL A 473 -31.27 -11.96 7.90
CA VAL A 473 -31.02 -12.03 6.45
C VAL A 473 -31.93 -11.06 5.65
N ARG A 474 -33.11 -10.73 6.20
CA ARG A 474 -34.00 -9.68 5.71
C ARG A 474 -33.33 -8.31 5.58
N GLU A 475 -32.75 -7.83 6.68
CA GLU A 475 -32.15 -6.51 6.79
C GLU A 475 -30.87 -6.43 5.94
N ALA A 476 -30.15 -7.56 5.81
CA ALA A 476 -29.01 -7.69 4.91
C ALA A 476 -29.43 -7.52 3.42
N LEU A 477 -30.54 -8.15 3.02
CA LEU A 477 -31.09 -8.05 1.67
C LEU A 477 -31.70 -6.67 1.36
N GLU A 478 -32.47 -6.12 2.30
CA GLU A 478 -33.06 -4.78 2.16
C GLU A 478 -31.95 -3.73 2.00
N ARG A 479 -30.83 -3.88 2.71
CA ARG A 479 -29.69 -2.97 2.60
C ARG A 479 -28.94 -3.12 1.28
N LEU A 480 -28.66 -4.34 0.83
CA LEU A 480 -28.01 -4.56 -0.48
C LEU A 480 -28.90 -4.04 -1.62
N LEU A 481 -30.21 -4.28 -1.57
CA LEU A 481 -31.15 -3.79 -2.58
C LEU A 481 -31.24 -2.26 -2.57
N ALA A 482 -31.25 -1.63 -1.39
CA ALA A 482 -31.19 -0.17 -1.28
C ALA A 482 -29.91 0.40 -1.90
N GLU A 483 -28.76 -0.19 -1.60
CA GLU A 483 -27.47 0.23 -2.18
C GLU A 483 -27.43 0.04 -3.71
N LEU A 484 -27.95 -1.08 -4.22
CA LEU A 484 -28.04 -1.35 -5.66
C LEU A 484 -29.01 -0.38 -6.38
N VAL A 485 -30.13 -0.02 -5.75
CA VAL A 485 -31.12 0.94 -6.28
C VAL A 485 -30.53 2.35 -6.36
N GLU A 486 -29.78 2.73 -5.32
CA GLU A 486 -29.12 4.01 -5.21
C GLU A 486 -27.98 4.14 -6.26
N LEU A 487 -27.28 3.05 -6.55
CA LEU A 487 -26.21 2.98 -7.55
C LEU A 487 -26.71 3.10 -9.01
N ASN A 488 -27.90 2.60 -9.33
CA ASN A 488 -28.41 2.56 -10.71
C ASN A 488 -29.51 3.59 -11.02
N GLY A 489 -29.81 4.51 -10.10
CA GLY A 489 -30.84 5.54 -10.31
C GLY A 489 -32.27 4.99 -10.36
N GLY A 490 -32.48 3.80 -9.78
CA GLY A 490 -33.73 3.04 -9.83
C GLY A 490 -33.71 1.91 -10.87
N PHE A 491 -34.38 0.80 -10.54
CA PHE A 491 -34.56 -0.34 -11.46
C PHE A 491 -35.99 -0.40 -11.99
N THR A 492 -36.15 -0.86 -13.22
CA THR A 492 -37.41 -1.27 -13.83
C THR A 492 -37.59 -2.78 -13.76
N GLN A 493 -38.83 -3.26 -13.86
CA GLN A 493 -39.20 -4.69 -13.72
C GLN A 493 -38.49 -5.65 -14.71
N GLY A 494 -37.73 -5.12 -15.69
CA GLY A 494 -36.95 -5.88 -16.66
C GLY A 494 -35.44 -5.94 -16.40
N ASP A 495 -34.91 -5.21 -15.41
CA ASP A 495 -33.47 -5.15 -15.15
C ASP A 495 -32.94 -6.37 -14.37
N PHE A 496 -33.86 -7.13 -13.76
CA PHE A 496 -33.60 -8.39 -13.05
C PHE A 496 -34.27 -9.54 -13.81
N SER A 497 -33.63 -10.05 -14.85
CA SER A 497 -34.19 -11.13 -15.68
C SER A 497 -34.02 -12.51 -15.05
N ASP A 498 -32.97 -12.73 -14.24
CA ASP A 498 -32.69 -14.02 -13.58
C ASP A 498 -32.16 -13.82 -12.15
N PHE A 499 -33.02 -14.03 -11.15
CA PHE A 499 -32.63 -14.08 -9.75
C PHE A 499 -32.59 -15.54 -9.28
N SER A 500 -31.44 -16.02 -8.81
CA SER A 500 -31.28 -17.37 -8.26
C SER A 500 -30.65 -17.31 -6.87
N ILE A 501 -31.32 -17.91 -5.89
CA ILE A 501 -30.80 -18.06 -4.53
C ILE A 501 -30.29 -19.49 -4.41
N GLU A 502 -28.98 -19.65 -4.27
CA GLU A 502 -28.37 -20.96 -4.11
C GLU A 502 -27.82 -21.07 -2.68
N ALA A 503 -28.56 -21.77 -1.81
CA ALA A 503 -28.14 -21.99 -0.43
C ALA A 503 -27.38 -23.31 -0.31
N GLN A 504 -26.06 -23.24 -0.18
CA GLN A 504 -25.22 -24.41 0.08
C GLN A 504 -24.88 -24.53 1.57
N PHE A 505 -24.98 -25.75 2.08
CA PHE A 505 -24.72 -26.08 3.46
C PHE A 505 -23.59 -27.11 3.53
N ASN A 506 -22.57 -26.86 4.35
CA ASN A 506 -21.65 -27.92 4.75
C ASN A 506 -22.44 -28.96 5.57
N GLU A 507 -22.15 -30.25 5.38
CA GLU A 507 -22.89 -31.35 6.03
C GLU A 507 -23.12 -31.09 7.52
N GLY A 508 -24.40 -31.09 7.94
CA GLY A 508 -24.78 -30.98 9.35
C GLY A 508 -25.50 -29.70 9.78
N VAL A 509 -26.25 -29.03 8.91
CA VAL A 509 -27.02 -27.84 9.31
C VAL A 509 -28.19 -28.19 10.23
N PRO A 510 -28.24 -27.64 11.46
CA PRO A 510 -29.35 -27.85 12.37
C PRO A 510 -30.66 -27.31 11.76
N SER A 511 -31.74 -28.08 11.86
CA SER A 511 -33.08 -27.79 11.30
C SER A 511 -33.71 -26.46 11.73
N ARG A 512 -33.15 -25.77 12.74
CA ARG A 512 -33.53 -24.40 13.10
C ARG A 512 -33.19 -23.36 12.02
N TYR A 513 -32.12 -23.57 11.24
CA TYR A 513 -31.66 -22.61 10.23
C TYR A 513 -32.48 -22.69 8.92
N LEU A 514 -33.05 -23.86 8.60
CA LEU A 514 -33.98 -24.07 7.48
C LEU A 514 -35.21 -23.13 7.54
N ARG A 515 -35.71 -22.81 8.74
CA ARG A 515 -36.82 -21.85 8.92
C ARG A 515 -36.43 -20.42 8.59
N ASP A 516 -35.17 -20.05 8.81
CA ASP A 516 -34.71 -18.69 8.51
C ASP A 516 -34.44 -18.53 7.01
N LEU A 517 -34.08 -19.59 6.29
CA LEU A 517 -33.99 -19.60 4.82
C LEU A 517 -35.34 -19.49 4.11
N LEU A 518 -36.36 -20.19 4.59
CA LEU A 518 -37.72 -20.08 4.02
C LEU A 518 -38.29 -18.66 4.18
N LYS A 519 -37.95 -17.97 5.28
CA LYS A 519 -38.29 -16.55 5.45
C LYS A 519 -37.57 -15.69 4.42
N VAL A 520 -36.33 -16.01 4.08
CA VAL A 520 -35.50 -15.26 3.13
C VAL A 520 -36.04 -15.36 1.71
N GLU A 521 -36.42 -16.56 1.27
CA GLU A 521 -37.11 -16.73 -0.02
C GLU A 521 -38.41 -15.94 -0.05
N GLY A 522 -39.21 -15.99 1.03
CA GLY A 522 -40.46 -15.23 1.14
C GLY A 522 -40.25 -13.70 1.11
N ILE A 523 -39.20 -13.20 1.76
CA ILE A 523 -38.81 -11.78 1.76
C ILE A 523 -38.36 -11.35 0.36
N ILE A 524 -37.56 -12.16 -0.33
CA ILE A 524 -37.05 -11.85 -1.67
C ILE A 524 -38.15 -11.89 -2.71
N ARG A 525 -39.14 -12.78 -2.59
CA ARG A 525 -40.34 -12.77 -3.44
C ARG A 525 -41.26 -11.58 -3.18
N THR A 526 -41.13 -10.93 -2.02
CA THR A 526 -41.97 -9.78 -1.62
C THR A 526 -41.34 -8.44 -2.01
N LEU A 527 -40.00 -8.36 -2.00
CA LEU A 527 -39.21 -7.28 -2.58
C LEU A 527 -39.23 -7.38 -4.11
#